data_AF-A0A1H8BQV6-F1
#
_entry.id   AF-A0A1H8BQV6-F1
#
_cell.length_a   1.000
_cell.length_b   1.000
_cell.length_c   1.000
_cell.angle_alpha   90.00
_cell.angle_beta   90.00
_cell.angle_gamma   90.00
#
_symmetry.space_group_name_H-M   'P 1'
#
loop_
_entity.id
_entity.type
_entity.pdbx_description
1 polymer ?
#
loop_
_entity_poly.entity_id
_entity_poly.type
_entity_poly.pdbx_seq_one_letter_code
_entity_poly.pdbx_strand_id
1 'polypeptide(L)'
;MEMKKVFMTWVLLAVVGSGMAQKKYHDMEVNEVKGPVKSVTMKNWGKPIVTYISPEGKMECEKMSDAVYDENGYLQSIVTQIGGKRTITHTTFIWENGRVKTQIATRKNKKVITNNVYDDRGILVRQIIETDGNEVTYDFYDIQLDDHGNWTSRKTKVAGIEIIYPRTIQYY
;
A
#
# COMPACT_ATOMS: atom_id res chain seq x y z
N MET A 1 4.85 -25.99 4.09
CA MET A 1 3.59 -25.51 3.48
C MET A 1 2.96 -24.33 4.25
N GLU A 2 3.11 -24.25 5.59
CA GLU A 2 2.62 -23.11 6.39
C GLU A 2 3.37 -21.80 6.16
N MET A 3 4.68 -21.85 5.92
CA MET A 3 5.52 -20.67 5.68
C MET A 3 5.03 -19.82 4.50
N LYS A 4 4.57 -20.46 3.41
CA LYS A 4 3.99 -19.78 2.24
C LYS A 4 2.71 -19.03 2.56
N LYS A 5 1.86 -19.55 3.47
CA LYS A 5 0.59 -18.89 3.84
C LYS A 5 0.83 -17.70 4.77
N VAL A 6 1.72 -17.87 5.75
CA VAL A 6 2.10 -16.78 6.66
C VAL A 6 2.77 -15.67 5.86
N PHE A 7 3.77 -16.00 5.04
CA PHE A 7 4.47 -15.07 4.17
C PHE A 7 3.54 -14.33 3.19
N MET A 8 2.64 -15.03 2.48
CA MET A 8 1.63 -14.37 1.64
C MET A 8 0.71 -13.43 2.43
N THR A 9 0.33 -13.79 3.66
CA THR A 9 -0.48 -12.93 4.54
C THR A 9 0.25 -11.64 4.94
N TRP A 10 1.58 -11.68 5.03
CA TRP A 10 2.43 -10.52 5.33
C TRP A 10 2.80 -9.69 4.10
N VAL A 11 2.94 -10.31 2.93
CA VAL A 11 3.06 -9.60 1.66
C VAL A 11 1.80 -8.80 1.36
N LEU A 12 0.63 -9.33 1.72
CA LEU A 12 -0.64 -8.63 1.63
C LEU A 12 -0.75 -7.45 2.61
N LEU A 13 0.03 -7.45 3.70
CA LEU A 13 0.10 -6.32 4.64
C LEU A 13 0.77 -5.09 4.03
N ALA A 14 1.76 -5.29 3.16
CA ALA A 14 2.40 -4.22 2.40
C ALA A 14 1.42 -3.56 1.39
N VAL A 15 0.35 -4.26 1.00
CA VAL A 15 -0.66 -3.77 0.05
C VAL A 15 -1.74 -2.90 0.72
N VAL A 16 -1.82 -2.88 2.07
CA VAL A 16 -2.87 -2.12 2.79
C VAL A 16 -2.46 -0.65 3.06
N GLY A 17 -1.23 -0.26 2.79
CA GLY A 17 -0.89 1.16 2.75
C GLY A 17 -1.22 1.71 1.38
N SER A 18 -2.32 2.44 1.22
CA SER A 18 -2.54 3.39 0.11
C SER A 18 -2.83 4.73 0.75
N GLY A 19 -1.80 5.35 1.33
CA GLY A 19 -1.92 6.58 2.10
C GLY A 19 -0.84 7.60 1.92
N MET A 20 -1.09 8.61 1.09
CA MET A 20 -0.60 9.96 1.37
C MET A 20 -1.80 10.74 1.93
N ALA A 21 -1.62 11.52 3.00
CA ALA A 21 -2.31 12.81 2.98
C ALA A 21 -1.38 13.80 2.29
N GLN A 22 -1.76 14.12 1.06
CA GLN A 22 -1.55 15.45 0.53
C GLN A 22 -2.93 16.08 0.49
N LYS A 23 -3.04 17.39 0.75
CA LYS A 23 -4.28 18.15 0.54
C LYS A 23 -4.74 18.19 -0.94
N LYS A 24 -4.10 17.43 -1.86
CA LYS A 24 -4.28 17.57 -3.31
C LYS A 24 -4.25 16.25 -4.13
N TYR A 25 -3.46 15.22 -3.77
CA TYR A 25 -3.34 13.96 -4.55
C TYR A 25 -2.99 12.72 -3.68
N HIS A 26 -3.38 11.50 -4.08
CA HIS A 26 -3.38 10.34 -3.15
C HIS A 26 -2.73 9.03 -3.62
N ASP A 27 -2.17 8.93 -4.82
CA ASP A 27 -1.41 7.72 -5.17
C ASP A 27 -0.01 7.78 -4.55
N MET A 28 0.22 7.04 -3.46
CA MET A 28 1.55 6.92 -2.82
C MET A 28 2.66 6.42 -3.74
N GLU A 29 2.25 5.91 -4.88
CA GLU A 29 3.10 5.19 -5.78
C GLU A 29 3.52 6.02 -6.99
N VAL A 30 3.02 7.26 -7.15
CA VAL A 30 3.26 8.11 -8.34
C VAL A 30 3.29 9.60 -7.98
N ASN A 31 4.26 10.36 -8.50
CA ASN A 31 4.44 11.80 -8.18
C ASN A 31 3.54 12.77 -8.96
N GLU A 32 3.09 12.38 -10.15
CA GLU A 32 2.45 13.31 -11.10
C GLU A 32 0.94 13.10 -11.21
N VAL A 33 0.36 12.43 -10.22
CA VAL A 33 -1.08 12.19 -10.19
C VAL A 33 -1.85 13.50 -10.07
N LYS A 34 -2.96 13.56 -10.79
CA LYS A 34 -3.88 14.69 -10.85
C LYS A 34 -5.21 14.30 -10.21
N GLY A 35 -6.00 15.31 -9.86
CA GLY A 35 -7.32 15.16 -9.26
C GLY A 35 -7.30 14.67 -7.80
N PRO A 36 -8.09 15.28 -6.90
CA PRO A 36 -8.29 14.73 -5.58
C PRO A 36 -9.06 13.40 -5.69
N VAL A 37 -8.50 12.36 -5.08
CA VAL A 37 -9.10 11.02 -5.04
C VAL A 37 -10.09 10.96 -3.87
N LYS A 38 -11.29 10.47 -4.15
CA LYS A 38 -12.37 10.23 -3.18
C LYS A 38 -12.32 8.81 -2.63
N SER A 39 -12.05 7.81 -3.48
CA SER A 39 -11.90 6.44 -3.03
C SER A 39 -11.00 5.60 -3.93
N VAL A 40 -10.37 4.60 -3.34
CA VAL A 40 -9.61 3.56 -4.02
C VAL A 40 -10.18 2.21 -3.63
N THR A 41 -10.50 1.38 -4.63
CA THR A 41 -10.97 0.01 -4.43
C THR A 41 -9.95 -0.97 -4.99
N MET A 42 -9.48 -1.88 -4.15
CA MET A 42 -8.59 -2.98 -4.55
C MET A 42 -9.24 -4.33 -4.24
N LYS A 43 -8.98 -5.34 -5.08
CA LYS A 43 -9.42 -6.71 -4.78
C LYS A 43 -8.36 -7.43 -3.96
N ASN A 44 -8.73 -7.84 -2.76
CA ASN A 44 -7.93 -8.69 -1.90
C ASN A 44 -8.66 -10.03 -1.75
N TRP A 45 -8.14 -11.10 -2.37
CA TRP A 45 -8.72 -12.44 -2.36
C TRP A 45 -10.18 -12.48 -2.83
N GLY A 46 -10.46 -11.75 -3.92
CA GLY A 46 -11.80 -11.64 -4.49
C GLY A 46 -12.76 -10.74 -3.72
N LYS A 47 -12.37 -10.26 -2.53
CA LYS A 47 -13.16 -9.27 -1.77
C LYS A 47 -12.65 -7.85 -2.03
N PRO A 48 -13.53 -6.90 -2.33
CA PRO A 48 -13.12 -5.51 -2.43
C PRO A 48 -12.70 -5.00 -1.04
N ILE A 49 -11.61 -4.25 -1.02
CA ILE A 49 -11.23 -3.37 0.08
C ILE A 49 -11.36 -1.96 -0.49
N VAL A 50 -12.18 -1.14 0.15
CA VAL A 50 -12.39 0.25 -0.21
C VAL A 50 -11.72 1.12 0.83
N THR A 51 -10.85 2.00 0.37
CA THR A 51 -10.27 3.08 1.15
C THR A 51 -10.94 4.37 0.70
N TYR A 52 -11.69 5.00 1.59
CA TYR A 52 -12.23 6.33 1.38
C TYR A 52 -11.20 7.36 1.80
N ILE A 53 -11.18 8.48 1.09
CA ILE A 53 -10.29 9.59 1.38
C ILE A 53 -11.17 10.83 1.53
N SER A 54 -10.97 11.59 2.61
CA SER A 54 -11.67 12.84 2.84
C SER A 54 -11.06 13.97 2.01
N PRO A 55 -11.77 15.12 1.82
CA PRO A 55 -11.20 16.26 1.10
C PRO A 55 -9.91 16.81 1.72
N GLU A 56 -9.72 16.60 3.02
CA GLU A 56 -8.50 16.98 3.77
C GLU A 56 -7.39 15.92 3.66
N GLY A 57 -7.64 14.81 2.96
CA GLY A 57 -6.70 13.75 2.68
C GLY A 57 -6.62 12.65 3.74
N LYS A 58 -7.56 12.59 4.68
CA LYS A 58 -7.60 11.54 5.70
C LYS A 58 -8.20 10.27 5.11
N MET A 59 -7.55 9.15 5.34
CA MET A 59 -8.06 7.85 4.92
C MET A 59 -9.00 7.23 5.94
N GLU A 60 -9.96 6.46 5.44
CA GLU A 60 -10.80 5.56 6.19
C GLU A 60 -10.95 4.24 5.43
N CYS A 61 -10.81 3.13 6.15
CA CYS A 61 -11.07 1.80 5.63
C CYS A 61 -11.58 0.92 6.78
N GLU A 62 -12.50 -0.01 6.52
CA GLU A 62 -13.13 -0.89 7.54
C GLU A 62 -12.11 -1.56 8.47
N LYS A 63 -10.90 -1.84 7.96
CA LYS A 63 -9.84 -2.57 8.67
C LYS A 63 -8.76 -1.67 9.23
N MET A 64 -8.90 -0.35 9.17
CA MET A 64 -7.90 0.61 9.61
C MET A 64 -8.41 1.41 10.80
N SER A 65 -7.57 1.60 11.82
CA SER A 65 -7.81 2.47 12.97
C SER A 65 -6.54 3.21 13.36
N ASP A 66 -6.68 4.16 14.29
CA ASP A 66 -5.56 4.85 14.96
C ASP A 66 -4.56 5.48 13.98
N ALA A 67 -5.08 6.07 12.89
CA ALA A 67 -4.27 6.74 11.90
C ALA A 67 -3.67 8.03 12.48
N VAL A 68 -2.34 8.14 12.43
CA VAL A 68 -1.58 9.31 12.85
C VAL A 68 -0.97 9.97 11.63
N TYR A 69 -1.07 11.30 11.55
CA TYR A 69 -0.56 12.12 10.46
C TYR A 69 0.36 13.21 11.03
N ASP A 70 1.36 13.63 10.26
CA ASP A 70 2.19 14.80 10.62
C ASP A 70 1.51 16.13 10.24
N GLU A 71 2.18 17.26 10.52
CA GLU A 71 1.67 18.61 10.21
C GLU A 71 1.45 18.87 8.71
N ASN A 72 2.17 18.16 7.85
CA ASN A 72 2.06 18.24 6.40
C ASN A 72 0.97 17.31 5.85
N GLY A 73 0.42 16.45 6.72
CA GLY A 73 -0.57 15.44 6.39
C GLY A 73 0.04 14.07 6.07
N TYR A 74 1.35 13.85 6.07
CA TYR A 74 1.85 12.52 5.75
C TYR A 74 1.43 11.51 6.81
N LEU A 75 0.88 10.37 6.37
CA LEU A 75 0.48 9.28 7.27
C LEU A 75 1.75 8.70 7.92
N GLN A 76 1.84 8.78 9.23
CA GLN A 76 3.00 8.31 10.01
C GLN A 76 2.79 6.90 10.53
N SER A 77 1.57 6.57 10.97
CA SER A 77 1.27 5.22 11.45
C SER A 77 -0.21 4.88 11.37
N ILE A 78 -0.51 3.59 11.25
CA ILE A 78 -1.87 3.04 11.32
C ILE A 78 -1.89 1.72 12.09
N VAL A 79 -3.06 1.37 12.58
CA VAL A 79 -3.38 0.02 13.06
C VAL A 79 -4.27 -0.66 12.03
N THR A 80 -3.91 -1.87 11.61
CA THR A 80 -4.72 -2.67 10.68
C THR A 80 -5.19 -3.99 11.29
N GLN A 81 -6.44 -4.35 11.03
CA GLN A 81 -7.07 -5.60 11.43
C GLN A 81 -7.12 -6.60 10.26
N ILE A 82 -6.60 -7.81 10.46
CA ILE A 82 -6.52 -8.84 9.41
C ILE A 82 -7.22 -10.12 9.85
N GLY A 83 -8.01 -10.71 8.95
CA GLY A 83 -8.72 -11.96 9.24
C GLY A 83 -9.76 -11.80 10.37
N GLY A 84 -10.37 -10.61 10.49
CA GLY A 84 -11.28 -10.24 11.57
C GLY A 84 -10.57 -9.67 12.80
N LYS A 85 -11.25 -9.68 13.96
CA LYS A 85 -10.78 -9.08 15.23
C LYS A 85 -9.52 -9.71 15.85
N ARG A 86 -8.91 -10.73 15.23
CA ARG A 86 -7.87 -11.58 15.87
C ARG A 86 -6.43 -11.20 15.53
N THR A 87 -6.21 -10.33 14.55
CA THR A 87 -4.85 -9.91 14.17
C THR A 87 -4.77 -8.41 14.02
N ILE A 88 -3.99 -7.79 14.91
CA ILE A 88 -3.68 -6.37 14.92
C ILE A 88 -2.25 -6.21 14.43
N THR A 89 -2.02 -5.32 13.48
CA THR A 89 -0.71 -4.95 12.98
C THR A 89 -0.51 -3.45 13.11
N HIS A 90 0.60 -3.03 13.70
CA HIS A 90 1.00 -1.64 13.78
C HIS A 90 1.94 -1.36 12.62
N THR A 91 1.59 -0.41 11.76
CA THR A 91 2.42 -0.03 10.61
C THR A 91 2.91 1.39 10.78
N THR A 92 4.20 1.61 10.59
CA THR A 92 4.81 2.95 10.52
C THR A 92 5.36 3.20 9.13
N PHE A 93 5.34 4.45 8.69
CA PHE A 93 5.75 4.87 7.35
C PHE A 93 6.92 5.83 7.45
N ILE A 94 7.95 5.59 6.65
CA ILE A 94 9.10 6.48 6.50
C ILE A 94 9.02 7.09 5.11
N TRP A 95 9.02 8.42 5.07
CA TRP A 95 8.85 9.21 3.87
C TRP A 95 10.19 9.74 3.36
N GLU A 96 10.36 9.73 2.04
CA GLU A 96 11.50 10.33 1.35
C GLU A 96 10.98 11.00 0.07
N ASN A 97 11.29 12.27 -0.13
CA ASN A 97 10.87 13.04 -1.32
C ASN A 97 9.36 12.95 -1.62
N GLY A 98 8.53 12.97 -0.58
CA GLY A 98 7.06 12.90 -0.71
C GLY A 98 6.51 11.51 -0.99
N ARG A 99 7.33 10.45 -0.93
CA ARG A 99 6.95 9.06 -1.19
C ARG A 99 7.22 8.19 0.03
N VAL A 100 6.48 7.10 0.19
CA VAL A 100 6.78 6.11 1.23
C VAL A 100 8.01 5.32 0.79
N LYS A 101 9.15 5.58 1.43
CA LYS A 101 10.39 4.82 1.17
C LYS A 101 10.37 3.46 1.86
N THR A 102 9.91 3.43 3.10
CA THR A 102 9.91 2.23 3.93
C THR A 102 8.62 2.14 4.72
N GLN A 103 8.08 0.93 4.84
CA GLN A 103 7.00 0.59 5.74
C GLN A 103 7.52 -0.43 6.75
N ILE A 104 7.19 -0.25 8.02
CA ILE A 104 7.54 -1.19 9.08
C ILE A 104 6.25 -1.66 9.72
N ALA A 105 5.87 -2.90 9.43
CA ALA A 105 4.70 -3.55 10.00
C ALA A 105 5.14 -4.48 11.14
N THR A 106 4.61 -4.24 12.33
CA THR A 106 4.88 -5.06 13.52
C THR A 106 3.59 -5.72 13.98
N ARG A 107 3.65 -7.03 14.19
CA ARG A 107 2.58 -7.76 14.88
C ARG A 107 3.17 -8.74 15.87
N LYS A 108 2.70 -8.64 17.12
CA LYS A 108 3.29 -9.34 18.28
C LYS A 108 4.80 -9.05 18.29
N ASN A 109 5.63 -10.09 18.13
CA ASN A 109 7.09 -10.01 18.13
C ASN A 109 7.71 -10.19 16.74
N LYS A 110 6.90 -10.10 15.68
CA LYS A 110 7.37 -10.20 14.29
C LYS A 110 7.35 -8.84 13.63
N LYS A 111 8.43 -8.53 12.91
CA LYS A 111 8.63 -7.30 12.14
C LYS A 111 8.73 -7.67 10.67
N VAL A 112 8.04 -6.89 9.84
CA VAL A 112 8.12 -6.92 8.39
C VAL A 112 8.55 -5.54 7.94
N ILE A 113 9.59 -5.49 7.11
CA ILE A 113 10.11 -4.25 6.54
C ILE A 113 9.86 -4.31 5.05
N THR A 114 9.13 -3.34 4.51
CA THR A 114 8.93 -3.19 3.07
C THR A 114 9.67 -1.96 2.60
N ASN A 115 10.63 -2.11 1.69
CA ASN A 115 11.29 -1.01 1.01
C ASN A 115 10.71 -0.84 -0.40
N ASN A 116 10.36 0.39 -0.73
CA ASN A 116 9.79 0.77 -2.01
C ASN A 116 10.87 1.36 -2.93
N VAL A 117 10.87 0.94 -4.19
CA VAL A 117 11.77 1.43 -5.24
C VAL A 117 10.95 1.98 -6.39
N TYR A 118 11.23 3.22 -6.72
CA TYR A 118 10.50 4.01 -7.71
C TYR A 118 11.36 4.22 -8.96
N ASP A 119 10.74 4.31 -10.13
CA ASP A 119 11.42 4.73 -11.37
C ASP A 119 11.61 6.26 -11.42
N ASP A 120 12.24 6.76 -12.49
CA ASP A 120 12.52 8.18 -12.68
C ASP A 120 11.25 9.03 -12.84
N ARG A 121 10.13 8.41 -13.23
CA ARG A 121 8.80 9.04 -13.28
C ARG A 121 8.11 9.03 -11.92
N GLY A 122 8.74 8.41 -10.93
CA GLY A 122 8.23 8.27 -9.59
C GLY A 122 7.19 7.18 -9.43
N ILE A 123 7.12 6.20 -10.34
CA ILE A 123 6.20 5.07 -10.28
C ILE A 123 6.82 3.94 -9.45
N LEU A 124 6.06 3.34 -8.52
CA LEU A 124 6.51 2.18 -7.75
C LEU A 124 6.71 0.96 -8.68
N VAL A 125 7.96 0.60 -8.93
CA VAL A 125 8.33 -0.52 -9.81
C VAL A 125 8.81 -1.74 -9.05
N ARG A 126 9.19 -1.60 -7.77
CA ARG A 126 9.64 -2.73 -6.96
C ARG A 126 9.35 -2.57 -5.47
N GLN A 127 8.98 -3.67 -4.83
CA GLN A 127 8.90 -3.81 -3.38
C GLN A 127 9.85 -4.90 -2.90
N ILE A 128 10.67 -4.58 -1.89
CA ILE A 128 11.57 -5.53 -1.24
C ILE A 128 11.04 -5.74 0.17
N ILE A 129 10.59 -6.96 0.46
CA ILE A 129 9.94 -7.32 1.74
C ILE A 129 10.87 -8.24 2.52
N GLU A 130 11.30 -7.76 3.68
CA GLU A 130 12.11 -8.50 4.63
C GLU A 130 11.25 -9.01 5.79
N THR A 131 11.39 -10.30 6.14
CA THR A 131 10.71 -10.92 7.29
C THR A 131 11.57 -12.05 7.85
N ASP A 132 11.86 -12.01 9.15
CA ASP A 132 12.62 -13.05 9.86
C ASP A 132 13.94 -13.42 9.13
N GLY A 133 14.67 -12.42 8.60
CA GLY A 133 15.92 -12.59 7.87
C GLY A 133 15.78 -13.13 6.43
N ASN A 134 14.55 -13.31 5.94
CA ASN A 134 14.28 -13.67 4.55
C ASN A 134 13.83 -12.45 3.77
N GLU A 135 14.35 -12.28 2.57
CA GLU A 135 13.96 -11.22 1.64
C GLU A 135 13.17 -11.80 0.47
N VAL A 136 12.11 -11.12 0.06
CA VAL A 136 11.45 -11.36 -1.22
C VAL A 136 11.25 -10.05 -1.95
N THR A 137 11.60 -10.08 -3.23
CA THR A 137 11.40 -8.95 -4.14
C THR A 137 10.16 -9.18 -5.00
N TYR A 138 9.37 -8.12 -5.15
CA TYR A 138 8.22 -8.00 -6.02
C TYR A 138 8.52 -6.94 -7.07
N ASP A 139 8.84 -7.38 -8.29
CA ASP A 139 8.93 -6.49 -9.43
C ASP A 139 7.55 -6.28 -10.04
N PHE A 140 7.18 -5.02 -10.23
CA PHE A 140 5.96 -4.63 -10.91
C PHE A 140 6.25 -4.30 -12.37
N TYR A 141 5.41 -4.80 -13.26
CA TYR A 141 5.50 -4.56 -14.71
C TYR A 141 4.10 -4.42 -15.31
N ASP A 142 4.03 -3.99 -16.58
CA ASP A 142 2.76 -3.77 -17.28
C ASP A 142 1.82 -2.84 -16.47
N ILE A 143 2.38 -1.72 -16.02
CA ILE A 143 1.69 -0.73 -15.18
C ILE A 143 0.82 0.14 -16.08
N GLN A 144 -0.49 0.04 -15.88
CA GLN A 144 -1.50 0.82 -16.60
C GLN A 144 -1.93 2.00 -15.76
N LEU A 145 -1.97 3.19 -16.36
CA LEU A 145 -2.37 4.44 -15.72
C LEU A 145 -3.70 4.94 -16.30
N ASP A 146 -4.48 5.67 -15.50
CA ASP A 146 -5.61 6.46 -16.01
C ASP A 146 -5.17 7.85 -16.51
N ASP A 147 -6.13 8.65 -16.97
CA ASP A 147 -5.94 10.02 -17.45
C ASP A 147 -5.49 11.00 -16.36
N HIS A 148 -5.63 10.61 -15.10
CA HIS A 148 -5.13 11.32 -13.93
C HIS A 148 -3.72 10.87 -13.53
N GLY A 149 -3.11 9.93 -14.26
CA GLY A 149 -1.77 9.41 -13.99
C GLY A 149 -1.68 8.40 -12.85
N ASN A 150 -2.83 8.00 -12.29
CA ASN A 150 -2.87 7.01 -11.21
C ASN A 150 -2.86 5.61 -11.80
N TRP A 151 -2.21 4.65 -11.15
CA TRP A 151 -2.23 3.29 -11.68
C TRP A 151 -3.57 2.58 -11.42
N THR A 152 -4.08 1.91 -12.44
CA THR A 152 -5.34 1.15 -12.42
C THR A 152 -5.11 -0.35 -12.50
N SER A 153 -3.95 -0.77 -13.02
CA SER A 153 -3.53 -2.16 -13.02
C SER A 153 -2.02 -2.27 -13.04
N ARG A 154 -1.49 -3.31 -12.40
CA ARG A 154 -0.08 -3.73 -12.53
C ARG A 154 0.05 -5.23 -12.37
N LYS A 155 1.11 -5.79 -12.91
CA LYS A 155 1.43 -7.21 -12.81
C LYS A 155 2.67 -7.42 -11.97
N THR A 156 2.76 -8.58 -11.32
CA THR A 156 3.99 -9.09 -10.73
C THR A 156 4.06 -10.60 -10.95
N LYS A 157 5.24 -11.19 -10.75
CA LYS A 157 5.46 -12.63 -10.86
C LYS A 157 6.03 -13.18 -9.56
N VAL A 158 5.30 -14.10 -8.94
CA VAL A 158 5.67 -14.70 -7.65
C VAL A 158 5.74 -16.22 -7.82
N ALA A 159 6.92 -16.81 -7.62
CA ALA A 159 7.13 -18.25 -7.76
C ALA A 159 6.61 -18.83 -9.09
N GLY A 160 6.80 -18.09 -10.19
CA GLY A 160 6.35 -18.48 -11.53
C GLY A 160 4.90 -18.13 -11.87
N ILE A 161 4.11 -17.70 -10.88
CA ILE A 161 2.69 -17.35 -11.06
C ILE A 161 2.59 -15.84 -11.30
N GLU A 162 1.96 -15.45 -12.41
CA GLU A 162 1.61 -14.06 -12.67
C GLU A 162 0.39 -13.66 -11.84
N ILE A 163 0.49 -12.50 -11.17
CA ILE A 163 -0.58 -11.91 -10.37
C ILE A 163 -0.88 -10.53 -10.94
N ILE A 164 -2.16 -10.27 -11.19
CA ILE A 164 -2.67 -8.97 -11.64
C ILE A 164 -3.30 -8.28 -10.44
N TYR A 165 -2.90 -7.04 -10.20
CA TYR A 165 -3.48 -6.16 -9.18
C TYR A 165 -4.34 -5.10 -9.87
N PRO A 166 -5.66 -5.32 -10.04
CA PRO A 166 -6.55 -4.28 -10.51
C PRO A 166 -6.93 -3.33 -9.37
N ARG A 167 -7.10 -2.06 -9.71
CA ARG A 167 -7.54 -0.99 -8.83
C ARG A 167 -8.57 -0.13 -9.55
N THR A 168 -9.60 0.28 -8.82
CA THR A 168 -10.59 1.27 -9.27
C THR A 168 -10.45 2.52 -8.43
N ILE A 169 -10.52 3.68 -9.08
CA ILE A 169 -10.33 4.98 -8.42
C ILE A 169 -11.56 5.83 -8.72
N GLN A 170 -12.05 6.52 -7.69
CA GLN A 170 -13.06 7.55 -7.84
C GLN A 170 -12.44 8.88 -7.44
N TYR A 171 -12.68 9.90 -8.26
CA TYR A 171 -12.26 11.28 -8.02
C TYR A 171 -13.44 12.11 -7.49
N TYR A 172 -13.16 13.30 -6.95
CA TYR A 172 -14.20 14.29 -6.61
C TYR A 172 -14.73 15.03 -7.83
#